data_AF-A0A662CYI7-F1
#
_entry.id   AF-A0A662CYI7-F1
#
_cell.length_a   1.000
_cell.length_b   1.000
_cell.length_c   1.000
_cell.angle_alpha   90.00
_cell.angle_beta   90.00
_cell.angle_gamma   90.00
#
_symmetry.space_group_name_H-M   'P 1'
#
loop_
_entity.id
_entity.type
_entity.pdbx_description
1 polymer ?
#
loop_
_entity_poly.entity_id
_entity_poly.type
_entity_poly.pdbx_seq_one_letter_code
_entity_poly.pdbx_strand_id
1 'polypeptide(L)'
;MWRKRLVIPFVFLLLIGIVSCQKKAEVKGVNLKIDFSEENLTDNLITDMQYTWTIDDNFAKFTQDLNIYVHFWHGENLIFQDDHFPPVPTSQWEPGKEYVYSRRIYIPSFIDEFDPEFKGEETLKLQIGFYSPYDRTGESMQEVYSQKLKVTPPPLDTPEIIYEEGWHDLEEDPQSYLKQWRWTTKEARCIIDNPHRDALLVIRGGVNLEALPEQKVIFKINDQVLDEFIPEESHFERSYNIKKEMLGDKDEFILTIATDKTFIPAQVIPNSQDKRELGLQISFVYFR
;
A
#
# COMPACT_ATOMS: atom_id res chain seq x y z
N MET A 1 28.31 -37.56 74.31
CA MET A 1 28.62 -36.15 74.01
C MET A 1 29.16 -36.08 72.58
N TRP A 2 28.29 -36.04 71.59
CA TRP A 2 27.83 -34.87 70.83
C TRP A 2 28.82 -34.41 69.74
N ARG A 3 28.44 -34.75 68.48
CA ARG A 3 28.58 -34.06 67.18
C ARG A 3 29.90 -33.30 66.90
N LYS A 4 30.46 -33.40 65.70
CA LYS A 4 29.92 -32.71 64.52
C LYS A 4 30.29 -33.42 63.21
N ARG A 5 29.27 -33.66 62.38
CA ARG A 5 29.41 -34.05 60.97
C ARG A 5 29.71 -32.78 60.17
N LEU A 6 30.74 -32.83 59.31
CA LEU A 6 31.04 -31.79 58.34
C LEU A 6 29.92 -31.74 57.30
N VAL A 7 29.31 -30.57 57.14
CA VAL A 7 28.31 -30.28 56.10
C VAL A 7 29.06 -29.59 54.97
N ILE A 8 29.01 -30.17 53.77
CA ILE A 8 29.51 -29.58 52.53
C ILE A 8 28.50 -28.52 52.08
N PRO A 9 28.89 -27.27 51.79
CA PRO A 9 27.96 -26.29 51.26
C PRO A 9 27.74 -26.55 49.77
N PHE A 10 26.49 -26.83 49.40
CA PHE A 10 26.02 -26.81 48.02
C PHE A 10 25.97 -25.34 47.57
N VAL A 11 26.84 -24.97 46.63
CA VAL A 11 26.78 -23.66 45.96
C VAL A 11 25.64 -23.75 44.94
N PHE A 12 24.50 -23.15 45.26
CA PHE A 12 23.44 -22.89 44.30
C PHE A 12 23.90 -21.74 43.39
N LEU A 13 24.31 -22.06 42.17
CA LEU A 13 24.47 -21.07 41.11
C LEU A 13 23.06 -20.59 40.72
N LEU A 14 22.68 -19.41 41.18
CA LEU A 14 21.51 -18.68 40.69
C LEU A 14 21.83 -18.24 39.25
N LEU A 15 21.29 -18.97 38.27
CA LEU A 15 21.19 -18.49 36.89
C LEU A 15 20.19 -17.33 36.89
N ILE A 16 20.72 -16.11 36.99
CA ILE A 16 19.96 -14.89 36.71
C ILE A 16 19.67 -14.92 35.22
N GLY A 17 18.46 -15.38 34.87
CA GLY A 17 17.92 -15.22 33.54
C GLY A 17 17.89 -13.73 33.22
N ILE A 18 18.78 -13.30 32.32
CA ILE A 18 18.71 -11.98 31.71
C ILE A 18 17.48 -12.03 30.82
N VAL A 19 16.32 -11.68 31.38
CA VAL A 19 15.17 -11.30 30.56
C VAL A 19 15.60 -10.01 29.89
N SER A 20 16.24 -10.14 28.74
CA SER A 20 16.42 -9.06 27.78
C SER A 20 15.03 -8.73 27.26
N CYS A 21 14.28 -8.00 28.08
CA CYS A 21 13.14 -7.24 27.63
C CYS A 21 13.76 -6.16 26.77
N GLN A 22 13.90 -6.42 25.47
CA GLN A 22 14.20 -5.40 24.48
C GLN A 22 13.08 -4.37 24.59
N LYS A 23 13.29 -3.35 25.42
CA LYS A 23 12.54 -2.10 25.31
C LYS A 23 12.78 -1.63 23.89
N LYS A 24 11.78 -1.80 23.02
CA LYS A 24 11.74 -1.11 21.74
C LYS A 24 12.07 0.36 22.02
N ALA A 25 13.05 0.89 21.31
CA ALA A 25 13.52 2.24 21.51
C ALA A 25 12.39 3.20 21.13
N GLU A 26 11.66 3.66 22.14
CA GLU A 26 10.67 4.72 22.04
C GLU A 26 11.41 6.00 21.66
N VAL A 27 11.01 6.63 20.55
CA VAL A 27 11.68 7.84 20.06
C VAL A 27 11.32 9.00 20.98
N LYS A 28 12.31 9.43 21.76
CA LYS A 28 12.09 10.41 22.82
C LYS A 28 11.60 11.75 22.27
N GLY A 29 10.44 12.18 22.76
CA GLY A 29 9.85 13.49 22.46
C GLY A 29 9.20 13.59 21.09
N VAL A 30 8.82 12.46 20.50
CA VAL A 30 8.04 12.40 19.26
C VAL A 30 6.73 11.68 19.55
N ASN A 31 5.62 12.36 19.33
CA ASN A 31 4.28 11.79 19.40
C ASN A 31 3.67 11.77 18.02
N LEU A 32 2.87 10.74 17.73
CA LEU A 32 2.16 10.61 16.46
C LEU A 32 0.69 10.35 16.73
N LYS A 33 -0.16 11.14 16.07
CA LYS A 33 -1.59 10.87 15.91
C LYS A 33 -1.88 10.52 14.45
N ILE A 34 -2.67 9.47 14.27
CA ILE A 34 -3.16 9.00 12.97
C ILE A 34 -4.67 9.15 12.92
N ASP A 35 -5.16 9.69 11.81
CA ASP A 35 -6.58 9.75 11.49
C ASP A 35 -6.78 9.23 10.05
N PHE A 36 -7.89 8.52 9.81
CA PHE A 36 -8.30 8.09 8.47
C PHE A 36 -9.48 8.94 8.00
N SER A 37 -9.56 9.17 6.70
CA SER A 37 -10.70 9.89 6.12
C SER A 37 -11.99 9.08 6.16
N GLU A 38 -11.86 7.75 6.13
CA GLU A 38 -12.99 6.83 6.29
C GLU A 38 -13.20 6.49 7.77
N GLU A 39 -14.44 6.59 8.24
CA GLU A 39 -14.80 6.22 9.61
C GLU A 39 -14.70 4.71 9.82
N ASN A 40 -15.11 3.93 8.81
CA ASN A 40 -15.07 2.47 8.82
C ASN A 40 -14.08 2.00 7.76
N LEU A 41 -13.00 1.36 8.21
CA LEU A 41 -12.03 0.75 7.31
C LEU A 41 -12.57 -0.59 6.80
N THR A 42 -12.48 -0.79 5.49
CA THR A 42 -12.70 -2.09 4.88
C THR A 42 -11.43 -2.55 4.17
N ASP A 43 -11.33 -3.83 3.87
CA ASP A 43 -10.37 -4.26 2.86
C ASP A 43 -10.86 -3.79 1.48
N ASN A 44 -9.98 -3.82 0.47
CA ASN A 44 -10.22 -3.20 -0.84
C ASN A 44 -10.70 -1.72 -0.73
N LEU A 45 -9.92 -0.89 -0.04
CA LEU A 45 -10.30 0.49 0.26
C LEU A 45 -9.17 1.48 -0.04
N ILE A 46 -9.45 2.50 -0.85
CA ILE A 46 -8.62 3.70 -0.89
C ILE A 46 -9.09 4.66 0.19
N THR A 47 -8.17 5.15 1.01
CA THR A 47 -8.46 6.18 2.01
C THR A 47 -7.24 7.09 2.20
N ASP A 48 -7.45 8.31 2.66
CA ASP A 48 -6.35 9.20 3.02
C ASP A 48 -6.07 9.06 4.54
N MET A 49 -4.83 8.77 4.86
CA MET A 49 -4.29 8.69 6.21
C MET A 49 -3.55 9.99 6.54
N GLN A 50 -4.02 10.69 7.58
CA GLN A 50 -3.41 11.90 8.09
C GLN A 50 -2.44 11.58 9.22
N TYR A 51 -1.25 12.16 9.13
CA TYR A 51 -0.20 12.10 10.13
C TYR A 51 -0.12 13.45 10.82
N THR A 52 -0.18 13.44 12.15
CA THR A 52 0.10 14.62 12.99
C THR A 52 1.23 14.27 13.94
N TRP A 53 2.43 14.74 13.62
CA TRP A 53 3.64 14.55 14.42
C TRP A 53 3.82 15.74 15.36
N THR A 54 3.82 15.51 16.67
CA THR A 54 4.05 16.54 17.70
C THR A 54 5.41 16.32 18.34
N ILE A 55 6.26 17.35 18.32
CA ILE A 55 7.64 17.28 18.81
C ILE A 55 7.74 17.99 20.15
N ASP A 56 8.03 17.25 21.21
CA ASP A 56 8.09 17.77 22.58
C ASP A 56 9.40 18.50 22.86
N ASP A 57 9.42 19.31 23.92
CA ASP A 57 10.60 20.06 24.37
C ASP A 57 11.82 19.19 24.71
N ASN A 58 11.59 17.91 25.02
CA ASN A 58 12.64 16.94 25.36
C ASN A 58 13.17 16.15 24.16
N PHE A 59 12.73 16.51 22.94
CA PHE A 59 13.10 15.86 21.69
C PHE A 59 14.61 15.88 21.46
N ALA A 60 15.17 14.70 21.22
CA ALA A 60 16.55 14.55 20.79
C ALA A 60 16.61 14.70 19.26
N LYS A 61 17.17 15.80 18.78
CA LYS A 61 17.25 16.12 17.36
C LYS A 61 17.90 14.99 16.56
N PHE A 62 17.26 14.60 15.45
CA PHE A 62 17.83 13.65 14.51
C PHE A 62 19.06 14.25 13.81
N THR A 63 20.14 13.47 13.74
CA THR A 63 21.40 13.89 13.10
C THR A 63 21.43 13.60 11.60
N GLN A 64 20.43 12.90 11.08
CA GLN A 64 20.27 12.53 9.68
C GLN A 64 18.78 12.45 9.34
N ASP A 65 18.48 12.44 8.04
CA ASP A 65 17.13 12.19 7.57
C ASP A 65 16.81 10.70 7.66
N LEU A 66 15.87 10.40 8.56
CA LEU A 66 15.22 9.10 8.70
C LEU A 66 13.98 9.03 7.81
N ASN A 67 13.74 7.83 7.30
CA ASN A 67 12.50 7.47 6.62
C ASN A 67 11.44 7.10 7.65
N ILE A 68 10.18 7.22 7.26
CA ILE A 68 9.04 6.74 8.03
C ILE A 68 8.66 5.38 7.46
N TYR A 69 8.71 4.34 8.30
CA TYR A 69 8.09 3.07 7.94
C TYR A 69 6.63 3.06 8.40
N VAL A 70 5.76 2.46 7.61
CA VAL A 70 4.32 2.38 7.84
C VAL A 70 3.87 0.99 7.41
N HIS A 71 3.78 0.08 8.37
CA HIS A 71 3.54 -1.34 8.09
C HIS A 71 2.19 -1.78 8.63
N PHE A 72 1.43 -2.48 7.79
CA PHE A 72 0.12 -3.04 8.13
C PHE A 72 0.21 -4.57 8.17
N TRP A 73 0.02 -5.14 9.35
CA TRP A 73 0.17 -6.57 9.60
C TRP A 73 -1.17 -7.24 9.88
N HIS A 74 -1.40 -8.41 9.32
CA HIS A 74 -2.48 -9.33 9.70
C HIS A 74 -1.87 -10.58 10.31
N GLY A 75 -1.99 -10.73 11.62
CA GLY A 75 -1.19 -11.70 12.36
C GLY A 75 0.31 -11.41 12.20
N GLU A 76 1.06 -12.37 11.68
CA GLU A 76 2.50 -12.26 11.38
C GLU A 76 2.78 -11.87 9.92
N ASN A 77 1.74 -11.75 9.08
CA ASN A 77 1.87 -11.45 7.67
C ASN A 77 1.85 -9.94 7.44
N LEU A 78 2.90 -9.41 6.81
CA LEU A 78 2.88 -8.04 6.30
C LEU A 78 1.95 -7.99 5.08
N ILE A 79 0.82 -7.31 5.21
CA ILE A 79 -0.16 -7.21 4.12
C ILE A 79 0.27 -6.13 3.13
N PHE A 80 0.61 -4.93 3.62
CA PHE A 80 1.14 -3.86 2.79
C PHE A 80 1.93 -2.84 3.62
N GLN A 81 2.62 -1.95 2.92
CA GLN A 81 3.41 -0.87 3.49
C GLN A 81 3.28 0.42 2.68
N ASP A 82 3.42 1.56 3.36
CA ASP A 82 3.47 2.91 2.76
C ASP A 82 4.70 3.67 3.30
N ASP A 83 5.87 3.02 3.28
CA ASP A 83 7.13 3.61 3.72
C ASP A 83 7.48 4.82 2.84
N HIS A 84 7.85 5.94 3.47
CA HIS A 84 8.04 7.20 2.75
C HIS A 84 9.03 8.14 3.43
N PHE A 85 9.48 9.13 2.65
CA PHE A 85 10.13 10.32 3.18
C PHE A 85 9.05 11.33 3.60
N PRO A 86 9.09 11.89 4.81
CA PRO A 86 8.17 12.96 5.17
C PRO A 86 8.43 14.21 4.32
N PRO A 87 7.41 15.06 4.09
CA PRO A 87 7.57 16.29 3.32
C PRO A 87 8.63 17.24 3.89
N VAL A 88 8.76 17.28 5.22
CA VAL A 88 9.84 17.97 5.91
C VAL A 88 10.85 16.94 6.40
N PRO A 89 12.12 17.00 5.95
CA PRO A 89 13.14 16.05 6.37
C PRO A 89 13.30 16.02 7.90
N THR A 90 13.40 14.82 8.48
CA THR A 90 13.37 14.62 9.95
C THR A 90 14.55 15.30 10.66
N SER A 91 15.70 15.46 10.01
CA SER A 91 16.83 16.22 10.58
C SER A 91 16.51 17.71 10.82
N GLN A 92 15.46 18.23 10.18
CA GLN A 92 15.00 19.61 10.31
C GLN A 92 13.92 19.77 11.38
N TRP A 93 13.48 18.70 12.04
CA TRP A 93 12.46 18.79 13.07
C TRP A 93 12.98 19.52 14.30
N GLU A 94 12.11 20.32 14.93
CA GLU A 94 12.43 21.20 16.05
C GLU A 94 11.46 20.95 17.22
N PRO A 95 11.93 21.07 18.48
CA PRO A 95 11.06 21.01 19.65
C PRO A 95 9.93 22.06 19.61
N GLY A 96 8.76 21.69 20.11
CA GLY A 96 7.56 22.54 20.16
C GLY A 96 6.87 22.73 18.80
N LYS A 97 7.26 21.99 17.76
CA LYS A 97 6.64 22.04 16.43
C LYS A 97 5.69 20.87 16.21
N GLU A 98 4.78 21.10 15.27
CA GLU A 98 3.89 20.10 14.72
C GLU A 98 4.12 19.96 13.21
N TYR A 99 4.15 18.73 12.71
CA TYR A 99 4.25 18.42 11.28
C TYR A 99 3.03 17.60 10.87
N VAL A 100 2.18 18.20 10.03
CA VAL A 100 0.92 17.60 9.56
C VAL A 100 0.97 17.36 8.06
N TYR A 101 0.64 16.16 7.63
CA TYR A 101 0.46 15.84 6.22
C TYR A 101 -0.44 14.60 6.05
N SER A 102 -0.97 14.42 4.84
CA SER A 102 -1.79 13.26 4.49
C SER A 102 -1.15 12.46 3.37
N ARG A 103 -1.37 11.15 3.38
CA ARG A 103 -1.02 10.24 2.28
C ARG A 103 -2.21 9.37 1.94
N ARG A 104 -2.45 9.20 0.64
CA ARG A 104 -3.42 8.24 0.14
C ARG A 104 -2.84 6.85 0.20
N ILE A 105 -3.57 5.94 0.84
CA ILE A 105 -3.21 4.52 0.91
C ILE A 105 -4.30 3.67 0.26
N TYR A 106 -3.94 2.44 -0.09
CA TYR A 106 -4.87 1.40 -0.48
C TYR A 106 -4.72 0.22 0.48
N ILE A 107 -5.79 -0.10 1.19
CA ILE A 107 -5.91 -1.34 1.97
C ILE A 107 -6.30 -2.43 0.99
N PRO A 108 -5.42 -3.41 0.67
CA PRO A 108 -5.72 -4.45 -0.29
C PRO A 108 -6.80 -5.39 0.25
N SER A 109 -7.42 -6.19 -0.63
CA SER A 109 -8.26 -7.29 -0.17
C SER A 109 -7.39 -8.34 0.53
N PHE A 110 -7.82 -8.76 1.71
CA PHE A 110 -7.15 -9.80 2.50
C PHE A 110 -8.12 -10.62 3.34
N ILE A 111 -9.40 -10.23 3.41
CA ILE A 111 -10.41 -10.93 4.17
C ILE A 111 -11.01 -12.03 3.30
N ASP A 112 -11.00 -13.26 3.79
CA ASP A 112 -11.77 -14.36 3.21
C ASP A 112 -13.11 -14.49 3.95
N GLU A 113 -14.17 -13.93 3.35
CA GLU A 113 -15.52 -13.98 3.93
C GLU A 113 -16.10 -15.40 4.01
N PHE A 114 -15.51 -16.37 3.30
CA PHE A 114 -15.95 -17.76 3.31
C PHE A 114 -15.20 -18.61 4.34
N ASP A 115 -14.21 -18.05 5.04
CA ASP A 115 -13.53 -18.73 6.14
C ASP A 115 -14.53 -19.00 7.29
N PRO A 116 -14.75 -20.27 7.69
CA PRO A 116 -15.62 -20.61 8.82
C PRO A 116 -15.22 -19.94 10.15
N GLU A 117 -13.94 -19.58 10.30
CA GLU A 117 -13.43 -18.87 11.48
C GLU A 117 -13.75 -17.37 11.45
N PHE A 118 -14.04 -16.79 10.28
CA PHE A 118 -14.38 -15.37 10.15
C PHE A 118 -15.60 -14.99 11.00
N LYS A 119 -15.55 -13.81 11.62
CA LYS A 119 -16.58 -13.29 12.54
C LYS A 119 -17.11 -11.90 12.15
N GLY A 120 -16.96 -11.52 10.88
CA GLY A 120 -17.47 -10.26 10.33
C GLY A 120 -16.47 -9.09 10.36
N GLU A 121 -15.34 -9.25 11.04
CA GLU A 121 -14.25 -8.28 11.04
C GLU A 121 -12.90 -8.95 11.25
N GLU A 122 -11.86 -8.34 10.71
CA GLU A 122 -10.46 -8.68 10.93
C GLU A 122 -9.72 -7.54 11.64
N THR A 123 -8.55 -7.85 12.21
CA THR A 123 -7.68 -6.86 12.84
C THR A 123 -6.39 -6.67 12.04
N LEU A 124 -6.18 -5.45 11.53
CA LEU A 124 -4.86 -5.03 11.05
C LEU A 124 -4.10 -4.33 12.17
N LYS A 125 -2.84 -4.69 12.37
CA LYS A 125 -1.92 -3.96 13.25
C LYS A 125 -1.13 -2.97 12.40
N LEU A 126 -1.38 -1.68 12.62
CA LEU A 126 -0.58 -0.58 12.07
C LEU A 126 0.61 -0.32 12.98
N GLN A 127 1.82 -0.33 12.42
CA GLN A 127 3.05 0.05 13.09
C GLN A 127 3.75 1.16 12.29
N ILE A 128 4.05 2.27 12.97
CA ILE A 128 4.72 3.42 12.36
C ILE A 128 5.91 3.80 13.22
N GLY A 129 7.00 4.16 12.55
CA GLY A 129 8.20 4.63 13.20
C GLY A 129 9.22 5.13 12.21
N PHE A 130 10.46 5.22 12.66
CA PHE A 130 11.57 5.68 11.84
C PHE A 130 12.56 4.57 11.54
N TYR A 131 13.24 4.67 10.41
CA TYR A 131 14.40 3.84 10.10
C TYR A 131 15.42 4.63 9.28
N SER A 132 16.67 4.17 9.31
CA SER A 132 17.73 4.76 8.49
C SER A 132 17.61 4.25 7.05
N PRO A 133 17.57 5.12 6.01
CA PRO A 133 17.53 4.67 4.62
C PRO A 133 18.81 3.93 4.19
N TYR A 134 19.89 4.05 4.96
CA TYR A 134 21.16 3.35 4.73
C TYR A 134 21.22 1.99 5.41
N ASP A 135 20.26 1.68 6.28
CA ASP A 135 20.19 0.41 6.96
C ASP A 135 19.35 -0.59 6.16
N ARG A 136 19.94 -1.75 5.89
CA ARG A 136 19.30 -2.86 5.18
C ARG A 136 19.02 -4.06 6.08
N THR A 137 19.43 -4.03 7.34
CA THR A 137 19.22 -5.13 8.31
C THR A 137 17.91 -4.97 9.07
N GLY A 138 17.35 -3.77 9.10
CA GLY A 138 16.15 -3.43 9.87
C GLY A 138 16.43 -3.13 11.35
N GLU A 139 17.69 -3.17 11.77
CA GLU A 139 18.10 -2.90 13.16
C GLU A 139 17.88 -1.44 13.59
N SER A 140 17.78 -0.52 12.62
CA SER A 140 17.52 0.90 12.86
C SER A 140 16.04 1.25 13.06
N MET A 141 15.12 0.27 12.95
CA MET A 141 13.69 0.52 13.13
C MET A 141 13.36 0.94 14.56
N GLN A 142 12.78 2.12 14.71
CA GLN A 142 12.35 2.70 15.98
C GLN A 142 10.85 2.99 15.94
N GLU A 143 10.07 2.19 16.67
CA GLU A 143 8.62 2.31 16.73
C GLU A 143 8.19 3.55 17.54
N VAL A 144 7.26 4.30 16.98
CA VAL A 144 6.65 5.48 17.63
C VAL A 144 5.17 5.25 17.89
N TYR A 145 4.51 4.49 17.02
CA TYR A 145 3.08 4.30 17.04
C TYR A 145 2.70 2.87 16.70
N SER A 146 1.75 2.33 17.44
CA SER A 146 1.13 1.03 17.14
C SER A 146 -0.35 1.09 17.48
N GLN A 147 -1.19 0.73 16.51
CA GLN A 147 -2.65 0.68 16.68
C GLN A 147 -3.21 -0.62 16.09
N LYS A 148 -4.22 -1.18 16.74
CA LYS A 148 -5.08 -2.21 16.13
C LYS A 148 -6.25 -1.52 15.43
N LEU A 149 -6.33 -1.72 14.12
CA LEU A 149 -7.39 -1.25 13.25
C LEU A 149 -8.39 -2.38 13.06
N LYS A 150 -9.66 -2.07 13.26
CA LYS A 150 -10.76 -2.95 12.90
C LYS A 150 -11.04 -2.75 11.40
N VAL A 151 -11.08 -3.84 10.65
CA VAL A 151 -11.34 -3.83 9.21
C VAL A 151 -12.46 -4.82 8.91
N THR A 152 -13.46 -4.40 8.15
CA THR A 152 -14.56 -5.27 7.71
C THR A 152 -14.45 -5.57 6.21
N PRO A 153 -15.21 -6.54 5.67
CA PRO A 153 -15.33 -6.70 4.23
C PRO A 153 -15.88 -5.42 3.57
N PRO A 154 -15.74 -5.27 2.25
CA PRO A 154 -16.32 -4.16 1.54
C PRO A 154 -17.86 -4.23 1.65
N PRO A 155 -18.58 -3.10 1.58
CA PRO A 155 -20.03 -3.11 1.51
C PRO A 155 -20.55 -4.02 0.38
N LEU A 156 -21.72 -4.63 0.56
CA LEU A 156 -22.34 -5.51 -0.45
C LEU A 156 -22.64 -4.81 -1.78
N ASP A 157 -22.70 -3.47 -1.78
CA ASP A 157 -22.88 -2.64 -2.98
C ASP A 157 -21.55 -2.14 -3.57
N THR A 158 -20.42 -2.71 -3.14
CA THR A 158 -19.11 -2.43 -3.73
C THR A 158 -19.06 -3.01 -5.14
N PRO A 159 -18.80 -2.19 -6.17
CA PRO A 159 -18.78 -2.68 -7.54
C PRO A 159 -17.74 -3.76 -7.80
N GLU A 160 -18.14 -4.82 -8.51
CA GLU A 160 -17.20 -5.79 -9.07
C GLU A 160 -16.59 -5.25 -10.37
N ILE A 161 -15.31 -5.57 -10.62
CA ILE A 161 -14.60 -5.24 -11.86
C ILE A 161 -14.24 -6.53 -12.57
N ILE A 162 -14.88 -6.78 -13.70
CA ILE A 162 -14.66 -7.96 -14.54
C ILE A 162 -13.79 -7.55 -15.74
N TYR A 163 -12.61 -8.13 -15.84
CA TYR A 163 -11.69 -7.95 -16.98
C TYR A 163 -12.16 -8.80 -18.16
N GLU A 164 -12.52 -8.17 -19.29
CA GLU A 164 -13.02 -8.85 -20.48
C GLU A 164 -11.95 -8.94 -21.60
N GLU A 165 -12.29 -8.50 -22.81
CA GLU A 165 -11.46 -8.54 -23.99
C GLU A 165 -10.30 -7.54 -23.92
N GLY A 166 -9.20 -7.90 -24.59
CA GLY A 166 -8.04 -7.03 -24.72
C GLY A 166 -7.06 -7.09 -23.55
N TRP A 167 -7.26 -7.98 -22.58
CA TRP A 167 -6.34 -8.24 -21.48
C TRP A 167 -5.47 -9.47 -21.75
N HIS A 168 -4.19 -9.37 -21.42
CA HIS A 168 -3.32 -10.53 -21.24
C HIS A 168 -3.43 -11.07 -19.80
N ASP A 169 -2.87 -12.25 -19.58
CA ASP A 169 -2.86 -12.91 -18.26
C ASP A 169 -2.22 -12.04 -17.17
N LEU A 170 -2.62 -12.30 -15.92
CA LEU A 170 -2.05 -11.63 -14.76
C LEU A 170 -0.58 -12.06 -14.60
N GLU A 171 0.28 -11.07 -14.44
CA GLU A 171 1.71 -11.22 -14.19
C GLU A 171 2.04 -10.67 -12.81
N GLU A 172 3.11 -11.20 -12.21
CA GLU A 172 3.62 -10.77 -10.91
C GLU A 172 5.14 -10.64 -10.94
N ASP A 173 5.68 -9.73 -10.11
CA ASP A 173 7.13 -9.60 -9.93
C ASP A 173 7.63 -10.78 -9.08
N PRO A 174 8.55 -11.63 -9.58
CA PRO A 174 9.07 -12.77 -8.82
C PRO A 174 9.87 -12.36 -7.58
N GLN A 175 10.30 -11.10 -7.48
CA GLN A 175 10.98 -10.54 -6.31
C GLN A 175 10.02 -9.77 -5.39
N SER A 176 8.79 -9.51 -5.83
CA SER A 176 7.79 -8.75 -5.09
C SER A 176 6.38 -9.17 -5.51
N TYR A 177 5.87 -10.25 -4.90
CA TYR A 177 4.54 -10.81 -5.22
C TYR A 177 3.39 -9.81 -5.08
N LEU A 178 3.57 -8.74 -4.28
CA LEU A 178 2.62 -7.63 -4.14
C LEU A 178 2.53 -6.75 -5.40
N LYS A 179 3.50 -6.84 -6.32
CA LYS A 179 3.49 -6.13 -7.59
C LYS A 179 2.92 -7.04 -8.66
N GLN A 180 1.67 -6.78 -9.02
CA GLN A 180 0.96 -7.50 -10.06
C GLN A 180 0.51 -6.53 -11.14
N TRP A 181 0.40 -7.02 -12.37
CA TRP A 181 -0.10 -6.24 -13.50
C TRP A 181 -0.70 -7.14 -14.57
N ARG A 182 -1.51 -6.52 -15.43
CA ARG A 182 -1.92 -7.09 -16.72
C ARG A 182 -1.46 -6.17 -17.82
N TRP A 183 -1.01 -6.76 -18.92
CA TRP A 183 -0.83 -6.01 -20.15
C TRP A 183 -2.14 -5.91 -20.91
N THR A 184 -2.41 -4.75 -21.49
CA THR A 184 -3.47 -4.59 -22.47
C THR A 184 -2.96 -4.91 -23.88
N THR A 185 -3.87 -5.20 -24.80
CA THR A 185 -3.64 -4.98 -26.23
C THR A 185 -3.76 -3.47 -26.54
N LYS A 186 -4.07 -3.09 -27.78
CA LYS A 186 -4.36 -1.69 -28.12
C LYS A 186 -5.55 -1.11 -27.33
N GLU A 187 -6.55 -1.94 -27.05
CA GLU A 187 -7.72 -1.58 -26.27
C GLU A 187 -8.06 -2.76 -25.36
N ALA A 188 -8.45 -2.47 -24.12
CA ALA A 188 -8.92 -3.45 -23.15
C ALA A 188 -10.16 -2.92 -22.44
N ARG A 189 -11.08 -3.83 -22.09
CA ARG A 189 -12.38 -3.48 -21.51
C ARG A 189 -12.59 -4.15 -20.17
N CYS A 190 -13.19 -3.40 -19.24
CA CYS A 190 -13.76 -3.95 -18.02
C CYS A 190 -15.26 -3.70 -18.03
N ILE A 191 -16.03 -4.69 -17.58
CA ILE A 191 -17.40 -4.50 -17.13
C ILE A 191 -17.34 -4.21 -15.63
N ILE A 192 -18.00 -3.15 -15.20
CA ILE A 192 -18.02 -2.73 -13.80
C ILE A 192 -19.47 -2.51 -13.38
N ASP A 193 -19.84 -3.04 -12.20
CA ASP A 193 -21.17 -2.79 -11.64
C ASP A 193 -21.39 -1.29 -11.44
N ASN A 194 -22.61 -0.84 -11.72
CA ASN A 194 -23.01 0.53 -11.50
C ASN A 194 -23.55 0.70 -10.08
N PRO A 195 -22.87 1.43 -9.19
CA PRO A 195 -23.36 1.67 -7.84
C PRO A 195 -24.50 2.71 -7.81
N HIS A 196 -24.88 3.26 -8.97
CA HIS A 196 -25.91 4.30 -9.16
C HIS A 196 -25.70 5.55 -8.27
N ARG A 197 -24.44 5.84 -7.95
CA ARG A 197 -23.98 7.01 -7.19
C ARG A 197 -22.65 7.52 -7.75
N ASP A 198 -22.23 8.69 -7.28
CA ASP A 198 -20.89 9.18 -7.53
C ASP A 198 -19.86 8.21 -6.92
N ALA A 199 -18.74 8.00 -7.60
CA ALA A 199 -17.71 7.06 -7.21
C ALA A 199 -16.31 7.57 -7.60
N LEU A 200 -15.28 7.09 -6.91
CA LEU A 200 -13.87 7.32 -7.20
C LEU A 200 -13.36 6.22 -8.13
N LEU A 201 -12.87 6.61 -9.31
CA LEU A 201 -12.09 5.75 -10.19
C LEU A 201 -10.60 6.05 -10.01
N VAL A 202 -9.80 5.05 -9.66
CA VAL A 202 -8.33 5.15 -9.65
C VAL A 202 -7.74 4.10 -10.58
N ILE A 203 -6.85 4.53 -11.48
CA ILE A 203 -6.13 3.65 -12.39
C ILE A 203 -4.64 3.89 -12.20
N ARG A 204 -3.89 2.82 -11.90
CA ARG A 204 -2.42 2.80 -11.92
C ARG A 204 -1.94 1.93 -13.06
N GLY A 205 -0.95 2.43 -13.77
CA GLY A 205 -0.36 1.70 -14.86
C GLY A 205 1.00 2.26 -15.25
N GLY A 206 1.49 1.78 -16.38
CA GLY A 206 2.77 2.17 -16.93
C GLY A 206 2.84 1.98 -18.44
N VAL A 207 3.83 2.65 -19.01
CA VAL A 207 4.18 2.65 -20.42
C VAL A 207 5.67 2.38 -20.58
N ASN A 208 6.03 1.77 -21.70
CA ASN A 208 7.44 1.61 -22.03
C ASN A 208 7.90 2.81 -22.89
N LEU A 209 8.43 3.84 -22.25
CA LEU A 209 8.86 5.08 -22.91
C LEU A 209 9.98 4.86 -23.94
N GLU A 210 10.82 3.83 -23.76
CA GLU A 210 11.89 3.49 -24.70
C GLU A 210 11.33 2.83 -25.98
N ALA A 211 10.38 1.90 -25.82
CA ALA A 211 9.77 1.19 -26.93
C ALA A 211 8.73 2.04 -27.67
N LEU A 212 7.98 2.86 -26.95
CA LEU A 212 6.87 3.67 -27.44
C LEU A 212 6.96 5.11 -26.92
N PRO A 213 7.85 5.95 -27.49
CA PRO A 213 7.88 7.36 -27.14
C PRO A 213 6.56 8.04 -27.52
N GLU A 214 6.12 8.95 -26.66
CA GLU A 214 4.88 9.71 -26.82
C GLU A 214 3.63 8.83 -27.02
N GLN A 215 3.58 7.67 -26.35
CA GLN A 215 2.38 6.83 -26.32
C GLN A 215 1.24 7.58 -25.62
N LYS A 216 0.09 7.65 -26.27
CA LYS A 216 -1.10 8.29 -25.73
C LYS A 216 -1.98 7.24 -25.05
N VAL A 217 -2.38 7.53 -23.82
CA VAL A 217 -3.31 6.76 -23.00
C VAL A 217 -4.70 7.41 -23.10
N ILE A 218 -5.73 6.60 -23.29
CA ILE A 218 -7.13 7.04 -23.39
C ILE A 218 -7.97 6.19 -22.46
N PHE A 219 -8.76 6.83 -21.60
CA PHE A 219 -9.77 6.17 -20.78
C PHE A 219 -11.16 6.59 -21.22
N LYS A 220 -12.09 5.64 -21.27
CA LYS A 220 -13.49 5.90 -21.65
C LYS A 220 -14.45 5.21 -20.70
N ILE A 221 -15.61 5.84 -20.49
CA ILE A 221 -16.77 5.23 -19.83
C ILE A 221 -17.89 5.20 -20.85
N ASN A 222 -18.45 4.01 -21.14
CA ASN A 222 -19.52 3.82 -22.13
C ASN A 222 -19.20 4.49 -23.48
N ASP A 223 -17.99 4.25 -23.99
CA ASP A 223 -17.42 4.84 -25.22
C ASP A 223 -17.19 6.37 -25.21
N GLN A 224 -17.56 7.06 -24.13
CA GLN A 224 -17.27 8.49 -23.95
C GLN A 224 -15.88 8.68 -23.35
N VAL A 225 -15.05 9.51 -23.97
CA VAL A 225 -13.71 9.81 -23.46
C VAL A 225 -13.81 10.50 -22.11
N LEU A 226 -13.25 9.85 -21.09
CA LEU A 226 -13.08 10.39 -19.75
C LEU A 226 -11.81 11.23 -19.67
N ASP A 227 -10.70 10.70 -20.18
CA ASP A 227 -9.41 11.39 -20.20
C ASP A 227 -8.51 10.88 -21.32
N GLU A 228 -7.58 11.73 -21.75
CA GLU A 228 -6.59 11.44 -22.79
C GLU A 228 -5.29 12.19 -22.46
N PHE A 229 -4.18 11.47 -22.34
CA PHE A 229 -2.90 12.05 -21.95
C PHE A 229 -1.71 11.26 -22.49
N ILE A 230 -0.52 11.87 -22.44
CA ILE A 230 0.77 11.22 -22.72
C ILE A 230 1.54 11.18 -21.39
N PRO A 231 1.88 10.00 -20.84
CA PRO A 231 2.65 9.92 -19.60
C PRO A 231 4.04 10.55 -19.75
N GLU A 232 4.44 11.39 -18.80
CA GLU A 232 5.80 11.95 -18.73
C GLU A 232 6.81 10.95 -18.16
N GLU A 233 6.32 10.04 -17.31
CA GLU A 233 7.10 8.97 -16.67
C GLU A 233 6.59 7.59 -17.10
N SER A 234 7.40 6.55 -16.85
CA SER A 234 7.05 5.17 -17.20
C SER A 234 5.90 4.60 -16.38
N HIS A 235 5.54 5.24 -15.26
CA HIS A 235 4.41 4.86 -14.41
C HIS A 235 3.49 6.07 -14.24
N PHE A 236 2.20 5.81 -14.10
CA PHE A 236 1.19 6.84 -13.85
C PHE A 236 0.15 6.35 -12.85
N GLU A 237 -0.44 7.31 -12.13
CA GLU A 237 -1.67 7.16 -11.37
C GLU A 237 -2.63 8.26 -11.80
N ARG A 238 -3.89 7.89 -12.08
CA ARG A 238 -4.96 8.85 -12.37
C ARG A 238 -6.14 8.58 -11.45
N SER A 239 -6.67 9.63 -10.85
CA SER A 239 -7.84 9.59 -9.96
C SER A 239 -8.93 10.51 -10.50
N TYR A 240 -10.16 9.99 -10.57
CA TYR A 240 -11.31 10.72 -11.11
C TYR A 240 -12.51 10.57 -10.17
N ASN A 241 -13.16 11.69 -9.85
CA ASN A 241 -14.48 11.67 -9.21
C ASN A 241 -15.53 11.51 -10.32
N ILE A 242 -16.01 10.28 -10.53
CA ILE A 242 -17.00 9.95 -11.54
C ILE A 242 -18.39 10.29 -11.02
N LYS A 243 -19.16 11.03 -11.83
CA LYS A 243 -20.54 11.37 -11.52
C LYS A 243 -21.48 10.27 -11.95
N LYS A 244 -22.53 10.00 -11.17
CA LYS A 244 -23.50 8.94 -11.49
C LYS A 244 -24.05 9.04 -12.92
N GLU A 245 -24.22 10.27 -13.43
CA GLU A 245 -24.77 10.50 -14.77
C GLU A 245 -23.83 10.02 -15.89
N MET A 246 -22.53 9.89 -15.61
CA MET A 246 -21.54 9.39 -16.58
C MET A 246 -21.63 7.87 -16.74
N LEU A 247 -22.11 7.15 -15.71
CA LEU A 247 -22.20 5.70 -15.68
C LEU A 247 -23.40 5.17 -16.50
N GLY A 248 -24.40 6.03 -16.74
CA GLY A 248 -25.66 5.66 -17.38
C GLY A 248 -26.63 4.95 -16.44
N ASP A 249 -27.72 4.45 -17.01
CA ASP A 249 -28.87 3.89 -16.25
C ASP A 249 -28.84 2.37 -16.12
N LYS A 250 -27.89 1.68 -16.75
CA LYS A 250 -27.75 0.23 -16.68
C LYS A 250 -27.12 -0.20 -15.37
N ASP A 251 -27.36 -1.45 -14.97
CA ASP A 251 -26.77 -2.06 -13.77
C ASP A 251 -25.25 -2.23 -13.87
N GLU A 252 -24.68 -2.14 -15.09
CA GLU A 252 -23.26 -2.22 -15.37
C GLU A 252 -22.86 -1.14 -16.39
N PHE A 253 -21.61 -0.71 -16.34
CA PHE A 253 -21.00 0.18 -17.34
C PHE A 253 -19.67 -0.39 -17.85
N ILE A 254 -19.22 0.11 -19.01
CA ILE A 254 -17.97 -0.34 -19.61
C ILE A 254 -16.89 0.72 -19.36
N LEU A 255 -15.80 0.31 -18.71
CA LEU A 255 -14.55 1.06 -18.69
C LEU A 255 -13.64 0.55 -19.81
N THR A 256 -13.23 1.43 -20.71
CA THR A 256 -12.27 1.11 -21.77
C THR A 256 -10.94 1.79 -21.50
N ILE A 257 -9.87 1.01 -21.52
CA ILE A 257 -8.48 1.45 -21.41
C ILE A 257 -7.81 1.23 -22.76
N ALA A 258 -7.37 2.30 -23.41
CA ALA A 258 -6.84 2.25 -24.77
C ALA A 258 -5.55 3.04 -24.94
N THR A 259 -4.83 2.72 -26.01
CA THR A 259 -3.62 3.43 -26.45
C THR A 259 -3.61 3.64 -27.96
N ASP A 260 -2.95 4.69 -28.43
CA ASP A 260 -2.76 4.93 -29.86
C ASP A 260 -1.72 4.00 -30.49
N LYS A 261 -0.71 3.61 -29.72
CA LYS A 261 0.42 2.78 -30.12
C LYS A 261 0.51 1.49 -29.30
N THR A 262 1.03 0.45 -29.93
CA THR A 262 1.36 -0.86 -29.36
C THR A 262 2.76 -1.28 -29.82
N PHE A 263 3.37 -2.22 -29.11
CA PHE A 263 4.65 -2.80 -29.49
C PHE A 263 4.67 -4.31 -29.26
N ILE A 264 5.62 -4.99 -29.92
CA ILE A 264 5.88 -6.41 -29.68
C ILE A 264 7.28 -6.50 -29.05
N PRO A 265 7.42 -6.93 -27.78
CA PRO A 265 8.69 -6.94 -27.08
C PRO A 265 9.82 -7.64 -27.84
N ALA A 266 9.56 -8.81 -28.45
CA ALA A 266 10.55 -9.56 -29.21
C ALA A 266 11.14 -8.82 -30.43
N GLN A 267 10.52 -7.72 -30.86
CA GLN A 267 10.99 -6.91 -31.99
C GLN A 267 11.82 -5.71 -31.55
N VAL A 268 11.62 -5.21 -30.32
CA VAL A 268 12.19 -3.91 -29.87
C VAL A 268 13.04 -4.03 -28.60
N ILE A 269 12.84 -5.08 -27.80
CA ILE A 269 13.61 -5.33 -26.57
C ILE A 269 14.64 -6.44 -26.85
N PRO A 270 15.95 -6.17 -26.74
CA PRO A 270 16.99 -7.18 -26.91
C PRO A 270 16.76 -8.40 -26.01
N ASN A 271 16.90 -9.59 -26.59
CA ASN A 271 16.72 -10.90 -25.93
C ASN A 271 15.30 -11.23 -25.45
N SER A 272 14.30 -10.37 -25.67
CA SER A 272 12.91 -10.74 -25.39
C SER A 272 12.41 -11.79 -26.39
N GLN A 273 11.69 -12.79 -25.89
CA GLN A 273 10.99 -13.79 -26.71
C GLN A 273 9.47 -13.57 -26.73
N ASP A 274 8.99 -12.50 -26.09
CA ASP A 274 7.57 -12.20 -25.97
C ASP A 274 7.03 -11.62 -27.29
N LYS A 275 6.12 -12.38 -27.92
CA LYS A 275 5.53 -12.09 -29.22
C LYS A 275 4.14 -11.45 -29.12
N ARG A 276 3.65 -11.18 -27.90
CA ARG A 276 2.36 -10.52 -27.69
C ARG A 276 2.44 -9.08 -28.20
N GLU A 277 1.32 -8.60 -28.72
CA GLU A 277 1.12 -7.17 -28.92
C GLU A 277 0.71 -6.53 -27.59
N LEU A 278 1.54 -5.63 -27.08
CA LEU A 278 1.37 -4.96 -25.79
C LEU A 278 1.06 -3.48 -26.00
N GLY A 279 0.04 -2.99 -25.28
CA GLY A 279 -0.32 -1.59 -25.18
C GLY A 279 0.21 -0.98 -23.90
N LEU A 280 -0.59 -1.04 -22.84
CA LEU A 280 -0.33 -0.47 -21.53
C LEU A 280 -0.15 -1.58 -20.50
N GLN A 281 0.69 -1.33 -19.49
CA GLN A 281 0.74 -2.15 -18.29
C GLN A 281 -0.23 -1.55 -17.28
N ILE A 282 -1.23 -2.29 -16.80
CA ILE A 282 -2.17 -1.81 -15.77
C ILE A 282 -1.96 -2.66 -14.52
N SER A 283 -1.56 -2.02 -13.43
CA SER A 283 -1.28 -2.67 -12.17
C SER A 283 -2.43 -2.56 -11.18
N PHE A 284 -3.37 -1.63 -11.41
CA PHE A 284 -4.46 -1.39 -10.48
C PHE A 284 -5.61 -0.66 -11.15
N VAL A 285 -6.83 -1.16 -10.96
CA VAL A 285 -8.08 -0.46 -11.25
C VAL A 285 -8.94 -0.55 -10.00
N TYR A 286 -9.36 0.60 -9.49
CA TYR A 286 -10.22 0.72 -8.32
C TYR A 286 -11.43 1.56 -8.66
N PHE A 287 -12.61 1.12 -8.25
CA PHE A 287 -13.84 1.84 -8.44
C PHE A 287 -14.77 1.68 -7.23
N ARG A 288 -15.00 2.76 -6.49
CA ARG A 288 -15.92 2.76 -5.33
C ARG A 288 -16.41 4.16 -4.98
#